data_AF-A0AA38SLZ5-F1
#
_entry.id   AF-A0AA38SLZ5-F1
#
_cell.length_a   1.000
_cell.length_b   1.000
_cell.length_c   1.000
_cell.angle_alpha   90.00
_cell.angle_beta   90.00
_cell.angle_gamma   90.00
#
_symmetry.space_group_name_H-M   'P 1'
#
loop_
_entity.id
_entity.type
_entity.pdbx_description
1 polymer ?
#
loop_
_entity_poly.entity_id
_entity_poly.type
_entity_poly.pdbx_seq_one_letter_code
_entity_poly.pdbx_strand_id
1 'polypeptide(L)'
;MLLRCVPDTEKSLPQHEAVVHPKTTIPYVTDRIQESLKAQGLKSSIQILSFFRYAAPRARSEKTKWAVVMSEFAPIFIYLVISPLVSLIPLGVPFPFASNSSTYPEKLSAYECGFDPFGDARSRFDIRFYLVSILFIIPDPEVTFSFPWAVPPNKIDPFGSWSMMAFLLILTIGSLYEWKRASDQCPQKQGVRPRVPTRTPKKPNSAPRKIAKVRLSNRHDIFAHIPGEGHNSQEHSIVLIRGGRVKDSPGVKSHCIRGVKDLLGIPDRRKGRSKYGAEKPKSL
;
A
#
# COMPACT_ATOMS: atom_id res chain seq x y z
N MET A 1 -0.95 19.52 -48.75
CA MET A 1 -2.05 19.35 -49.72
C MET A 1 -2.73 18.03 -49.38
N LEU A 2 -4.00 17.89 -48.97
CA LEU A 2 -5.14 18.73 -48.59
C LEU A 2 -6.06 17.72 -47.83
N LEU A 3 -6.38 17.88 -46.54
CA LEU A 3 -7.62 18.50 -46.04
C LEU A 3 -8.88 18.25 -46.89
N ARG A 4 -9.86 17.50 -46.33
CA ARG A 4 -11.31 17.84 -46.12
C ARG A 4 -12.16 16.55 -46.15
N CYS A 5 -13.04 16.24 -45.19
CA CYS A 5 -14.25 16.90 -44.65
C CYS A 5 -15.54 16.59 -45.47
N VAL A 6 -16.67 16.39 -44.75
CA VAL A 6 -18.10 16.51 -45.14
C VAL A 6 -18.80 15.23 -45.68
N PRO A 7 -20.13 14.99 -45.49
CA PRO A 7 -21.14 15.50 -44.52
C PRO A 7 -21.93 14.41 -43.75
N ASP A 8 -22.66 14.88 -42.72
CA ASP A 8 -23.85 14.27 -42.13
C ASP A 8 -24.98 14.04 -43.14
N THR A 9 -25.59 12.86 -43.12
CA THR A 9 -26.96 12.63 -43.62
C THR A 9 -27.72 11.73 -42.66
N GLU A 10 -28.39 12.39 -41.72
CA GLU A 10 -29.47 11.86 -40.90
C GLU A 10 -30.66 11.51 -41.80
N LYS A 11 -31.07 10.23 -41.85
CA LYS A 11 -32.37 9.79 -42.39
C LYS A 11 -32.81 8.45 -41.78
N SER A 12 -33.57 8.59 -40.69
CA SER A 12 -34.80 7.86 -40.34
C SER A 12 -35.01 6.42 -40.85
N LEU A 13 -35.03 5.46 -39.92
CA LEU A 13 -36.10 4.44 -39.80
C LEU A 13 -36.09 3.84 -38.39
N PRO A 14 -37.27 3.57 -37.79
CA PRO A 14 -37.41 3.39 -36.35
C PRO A 14 -37.17 1.94 -35.96
N GLN A 15 -36.18 1.69 -35.10
CA GLN A 15 -36.09 0.43 -34.39
C GLN A 15 -36.77 0.58 -33.03
N HIS A 16 -37.99 0.01 -32.99
CA HIS A 16 -38.70 -0.33 -31.77
C HIS A 16 -37.86 -1.34 -30.97
N GLU A 17 -37.40 -0.96 -29.78
CA GLU A 17 -37.10 -1.94 -28.73
C GLU A 17 -37.38 -1.36 -27.33
N ALA A 18 -38.59 -1.68 -26.88
CA ALA A 18 -39.02 -1.94 -25.51
C ALA A 18 -38.37 -1.16 -24.36
N VAL A 19 -38.76 0.11 -24.21
CA VAL A 19 -38.91 0.68 -22.86
C VAL A 19 -40.10 -0.03 -22.19
N VAL A 20 -39.81 -1.00 -21.33
CA VAL A 20 -40.82 -1.62 -20.46
C VAL A 20 -41.25 -0.58 -19.43
N HIS A 21 -42.19 0.26 -19.81
CA HIS A 21 -43.01 1.01 -18.86
C HIS A 21 -43.91 0.01 -18.10
N PRO A 22 -43.93 0.01 -16.76
CA PRO A 22 -45.01 -0.64 -16.06
C PRO A 22 -46.28 0.17 -16.31
N LYS A 23 -47.09 -0.26 -17.29
CA LYS A 23 -48.46 0.23 -17.48
C LYS A 23 -49.26 -0.09 -16.22
N THR A 24 -49.36 0.87 -15.32
CA THR A 24 -50.36 0.88 -14.25
C THR A 24 -51.65 1.47 -14.80
N THR A 25 -52.27 0.75 -15.73
CA THR A 25 -53.71 0.89 -15.96
C THR A 25 -54.35 -0.04 -14.96
N ILE A 26 -55.01 0.50 -13.92
CA ILE A 26 -56.19 -0.01 -13.18
C ILE A 26 -56.26 0.83 -11.90
N PRO A 27 -56.97 1.97 -11.95
CA PRO A 27 -57.83 2.28 -10.80
C PRO A 27 -59.29 2.53 -11.20
N TYR A 28 -59.60 2.55 -12.51
CA TYR A 28 -60.93 2.94 -12.98
C TYR A 28 -61.95 1.79 -13.09
N VAL A 29 -61.49 0.53 -13.03
CA VAL A 29 -62.38 -0.65 -13.18
C VAL A 29 -62.93 -1.10 -11.82
N THR A 30 -62.20 -0.87 -10.73
CA THR A 30 -62.61 -1.28 -9.38
C THR A 30 -63.80 -0.48 -8.87
N ASP A 31 -63.89 0.81 -9.22
CA ASP A 31 -64.95 1.69 -8.69
C ASP A 31 -66.33 1.38 -9.28
N ARG A 32 -66.41 1.00 -10.57
CA ARG A 32 -67.69 0.68 -11.24
C ARG A 32 -68.27 -0.67 -10.80
N ILE A 33 -67.42 -1.62 -10.40
CA ILE A 33 -67.84 -2.91 -9.85
C ILE A 33 -68.32 -2.74 -8.39
N GLN A 34 -67.71 -1.80 -7.66
CA GLN A 34 -68.04 -1.51 -6.26
C GLN A 34 -69.37 -0.76 -6.11
N GLU A 35 -69.76 0.09 -7.07
CA GLU A 35 -71.11 0.69 -7.13
C GLU A 35 -72.19 -0.34 -7.48
N SER A 36 -71.93 -1.23 -8.45
CA SER A 36 -72.88 -2.29 -8.83
C SER A 36 -73.11 -3.33 -7.72
N LEU A 37 -72.07 -3.67 -6.93
CA LEU A 37 -72.20 -4.59 -5.79
C LEU A 37 -72.91 -3.95 -4.58
N LYS A 38 -72.85 -2.62 -4.44
CA LYS A 38 -73.58 -1.88 -3.39
C LYS A 38 -75.09 -1.83 -3.67
N ALA A 39 -75.48 -1.79 -4.94
CA ALA A 39 -76.88 -1.79 -5.38
C ALA A 39 -77.60 -3.14 -5.15
N GLN A 40 -76.85 -4.25 -4.98
CA GLN A 40 -77.39 -5.60 -4.80
C GLN A 40 -77.45 -6.09 -3.33
N GLY A 41 -77.17 -5.22 -2.36
CA GLY A 41 -77.43 -5.51 -0.94
C GLY A 41 -76.58 -6.62 -0.30
N LEU A 42 -75.48 -7.05 -0.92
CA LEU A 42 -74.61 -8.10 -0.40
C LEU A 42 -73.54 -7.51 0.55
N LYS A 43 -73.86 -7.38 1.84
CA LYS A 43 -72.94 -6.80 2.86
C LYS A 43 -71.73 -7.70 3.19
N SER A 44 -71.78 -8.99 2.87
CA SER A 44 -70.74 -9.98 3.21
C SER A 44 -69.54 -10.00 2.25
N SER A 45 -69.69 -9.54 1.01
CA SER A 45 -68.62 -9.55 -0.01
C SER A 45 -67.77 -8.28 -0.04
N ILE A 46 -68.21 -7.19 0.61
CA ILE A 46 -67.44 -5.94 0.73
C ILE A 46 -66.26 -6.09 1.71
N GLN A 47 -66.38 -6.96 2.71
CA GLN A 47 -65.32 -7.25 3.70
C GLN A 47 -64.09 -7.92 3.07
N ILE A 48 -64.28 -8.80 2.07
CA ILE A 48 -63.20 -9.55 1.41
C ILE A 48 -62.41 -8.63 0.46
N LEU A 49 -63.07 -7.67 -0.19
CA LEU A 49 -62.42 -6.65 -1.03
C LEU A 49 -61.68 -5.59 -0.20
N SER A 50 -62.14 -5.26 1.02
CA SER A 50 -61.38 -4.40 1.94
C SER A 50 -60.12 -5.07 2.49
N PHE A 51 -60.12 -6.41 2.60
CA PHE A 51 -58.96 -7.17 3.06
C PHE A 51 -57.82 -7.20 2.03
N PHE A 52 -58.16 -7.24 0.74
CA PHE A 52 -57.18 -7.20 -0.36
C PHE A 52 -56.56 -5.82 -0.61
N ARG A 53 -57.09 -4.75 0.02
CA ARG A 53 -56.53 -3.39 -0.11
C ARG A 53 -55.31 -3.14 0.78
N TYR A 54 -54.98 -4.06 1.69
CA TYR A 54 -53.92 -3.87 2.69
C TYR A 54 -52.55 -4.48 2.35
N ALA A 55 -52.41 -5.18 1.21
CA ALA A 55 -51.19 -5.94 0.90
C ALA A 55 -50.60 -5.66 -0.50
N ALA A 56 -50.85 -4.47 -1.08
CA ALA A 56 -50.09 -4.04 -2.25
C ALA A 56 -48.78 -3.36 -1.80
N PRO A 57 -47.59 -3.90 -2.11
CA PRO A 57 -46.33 -3.23 -1.82
C PRO A 57 -46.31 -1.93 -2.63
N ARG A 58 -46.50 -0.79 -1.96
CA ARG A 58 -46.48 0.54 -2.57
C ARG A 58 -45.11 0.71 -3.22
N ALA A 59 -45.05 0.71 -4.55
CA ALA A 59 -43.83 0.94 -5.31
C ALA A 59 -43.21 2.26 -4.84
N ARG A 60 -42.18 2.15 -4.00
CA ARG A 60 -41.55 3.27 -3.32
C ARG A 60 -40.75 4.05 -4.35
N SER A 61 -41.14 5.29 -4.60
CA SER A 61 -40.50 6.21 -5.55
C SER A 61 -38.98 6.23 -5.37
N GLU A 62 -38.20 6.20 -6.45
CA GLU A 62 -36.73 6.32 -6.43
C GLU A 62 -36.25 7.43 -5.47
N LYS A 63 -36.92 8.59 -5.47
CA LYS A 63 -36.62 9.73 -4.57
C LYS A 63 -36.69 9.36 -3.08
N THR A 64 -37.59 8.46 -2.70
CA THR A 64 -37.74 8.02 -1.31
C THR A 64 -36.75 6.92 -0.92
N LYS A 65 -36.10 6.23 -1.87
CA LYS A 65 -35.01 5.30 -1.57
C LYS A 65 -33.73 6.06 -1.22
N TRP A 66 -33.36 7.04 -2.06
CA TRP A 66 -32.20 7.90 -1.81
C TRP A 66 -32.35 8.70 -0.50
N ALA A 67 -33.56 9.17 -0.17
CA ALA A 67 -33.81 9.85 1.09
C ALA A 67 -33.54 8.97 2.33
N VAL A 68 -33.89 7.68 2.29
CA VAL A 68 -33.63 6.74 3.40
C VAL A 68 -32.14 6.43 3.51
N VAL A 69 -31.47 6.13 2.39
CA VAL A 69 -30.02 5.88 2.37
C VAL A 69 -29.26 7.10 2.91
N MET A 70 -29.60 8.30 2.45
CA MET A 70 -28.98 9.53 2.94
C MET A 70 -29.25 9.75 4.43
N SER A 71 -30.39 9.31 4.97
CA SER A 71 -30.67 9.41 6.40
C SER A 71 -29.86 8.42 7.25
N GLU A 72 -29.51 7.25 6.71
CA GLU A 72 -28.64 6.28 7.38
C GLU A 72 -27.17 6.72 7.39
N PHE A 73 -26.71 7.40 6.33
CA PHE A 73 -25.36 7.97 6.26
C PHE A 73 -25.22 9.34 6.94
N ALA A 74 -26.32 10.06 7.16
CA ALA A 74 -26.32 11.36 7.85
C ALA A 74 -25.54 11.35 9.19
N PRO A 75 -25.73 10.40 10.12
CA PRO A 75 -24.95 10.37 11.37
C PRO A 75 -23.44 10.16 11.13
N ILE A 76 -23.05 9.40 10.10
CA ILE A 76 -21.64 9.17 9.75
C ILE A 76 -21.01 10.46 9.24
N PHE A 77 -21.69 11.19 8.36
CA PHE A 77 -21.22 12.49 7.86
C PHE A 77 -21.15 13.53 8.98
N ILE A 78 -22.14 13.58 9.86
CA ILE A 78 -22.15 14.46 11.03
C ILE A 78 -20.95 14.15 11.93
N TYR A 79 -20.66 12.88 12.20
CA TYR A 79 -19.50 12.48 13.00
C TYR A 79 -18.17 12.85 12.33
N LEU A 80 -18.07 12.67 11.01
CA LEU A 80 -16.88 13.01 10.22
C LEU A 80 -16.57 14.52 10.26
N VAL A 81 -17.59 15.37 10.41
CA VAL A 81 -17.44 16.83 10.57
C VAL A 81 -17.20 17.22 12.03
N ILE A 82 -17.93 16.64 12.98
CA ILE A 82 -17.81 16.98 14.40
C ILE A 82 -16.45 16.53 14.97
N SER A 83 -15.94 15.36 14.59
CA SER A 83 -14.66 14.83 15.08
C SER A 83 -13.46 15.79 14.89
N PRO A 84 -13.18 16.33 13.69
CA PRO A 84 -12.12 17.31 13.52
C PRO A 84 -12.41 18.65 14.19
N LEU A 85 -13.68 19.08 14.28
CA LEU A 85 -14.03 20.31 15.00
C LEU A 85 -13.74 20.18 16.50
N VAL A 86 -14.05 19.03 17.08
CA VAL A 86 -13.73 18.73 18.47
C VAL A 86 -12.24 18.56 18.68
N SER A 87 -11.49 17.98 17.74
CA SER A 87 -10.02 17.85 17.84
C SER A 87 -9.27 19.18 17.72
N LEU A 88 -9.88 20.20 17.10
CA LEU A 88 -9.35 21.56 17.09
C LEU A 88 -9.45 22.25 18.45
N ILE A 89 -10.38 21.85 19.32
CA ILE A 89 -10.51 22.43 20.67
C ILE A 89 -9.22 22.23 21.49
N PRO A 90 -8.69 21.00 21.71
CA PRO A 90 -7.44 20.81 22.46
C PRO A 90 -6.20 21.37 21.73
N LEU A 91 -6.24 21.61 20.42
CA LEU A 91 -5.17 22.30 19.69
C LEU A 91 -5.24 23.83 19.86
N GLY A 92 -6.44 24.40 19.91
CA GLY A 92 -6.68 25.84 19.97
C GLY A 92 -6.71 26.40 21.39
N VAL A 93 -7.24 25.65 22.36
CA VAL A 93 -7.33 26.06 23.77
C VAL A 93 -5.97 26.44 24.37
N PRO A 94 -4.85 25.74 24.10
CA PRO A 94 -3.55 26.15 24.62
C PRO A 94 -3.04 27.48 24.05
N PHE A 95 -3.48 27.92 22.86
CA PHE A 95 -2.94 29.11 22.19
C PHE A 95 -3.19 30.44 22.94
N PRO A 96 -4.41 30.77 23.43
CA PRO A 96 -4.64 31.98 24.22
C PRO A 96 -4.04 31.94 25.64
N PHE A 97 -3.83 30.74 26.21
CA PHE A 97 -3.22 30.57 27.54
C PHE A 97 -1.70 30.35 27.49
N ALA A 98 -1.13 30.13 26.30
CA ALA A 98 0.29 30.00 26.12
C ALA A 98 0.96 31.35 26.38
N SER A 99 1.71 31.43 27.47
CA SER A 99 2.66 32.52 27.68
C SER A 99 3.69 32.47 26.56
N ASN A 100 3.69 33.48 25.68
CA ASN A 100 4.72 33.69 24.65
C ASN A 100 6.03 34.12 25.32
N SER A 101 6.62 33.22 26.10
CA SER A 101 8.00 33.36 26.57
C SER A 101 8.91 33.18 25.36
N SER A 102 9.68 34.23 25.08
CA SER A 102 10.58 34.45 23.94
C SER A 102 10.97 33.21 23.13
N THR A 103 10.72 33.26 21.82
CA THR A 103 11.20 32.25 20.86
C THR A 103 12.69 32.46 20.63
N TYR A 104 13.52 31.87 21.49
CA TYR A 104 14.97 31.80 21.26
C TYR A 104 15.28 30.75 20.18
N PRO A 105 16.33 30.95 19.37
CA PRO A 105 16.65 30.10 18.21
C PRO A 105 16.85 28.62 18.56
N GLU A 106 17.34 28.31 19.76
CA GLU A 106 17.52 26.92 20.24
C GLU A 106 16.18 26.18 20.40
N LYS A 107 15.07 26.87 20.72
CA LYS A 107 13.74 26.26 20.81
C LYS A 107 13.20 25.83 19.45
N LEU A 108 13.65 26.48 18.37
CA LEU A 108 13.26 26.20 16.99
C LEU A 108 14.22 25.25 16.27
N SER A 109 15.42 25.03 16.82
CA SER A 109 16.37 24.07 16.26
C SER A 109 15.87 22.63 16.41
N ALA A 110 16.26 21.77 15.47
CA ALA A 110 15.91 20.36 15.51
C ALA A 110 16.52 19.68 16.75
N TYR A 111 15.77 18.75 17.35
CA TYR A 111 16.25 18.00 18.51
C TYR A 111 17.31 16.97 18.10
N GLU A 112 18.60 17.29 18.30
CA GLU A 112 19.73 16.35 18.18
C GLU A 112 20.61 16.39 19.44
N CYS A 113 19.99 16.25 20.62
CA CYS A 113 20.73 16.10 21.89
C CYS A 113 21.73 17.25 22.17
N GLY A 114 21.33 18.49 21.85
CA GLY A 114 22.15 19.70 22.07
C GLY A 114 23.21 19.98 21.01
N PHE A 115 23.23 19.24 19.90
CA PHE A 115 24.10 19.50 18.75
C PHE A 115 23.32 20.01 17.55
N ASP A 116 24.02 20.75 16.68
CA ASP A 116 23.49 21.11 15.36
C ASP A 116 23.23 19.84 14.53
N PRO A 117 22.12 19.78 13.77
CA PRO A 117 21.70 18.58 13.09
C PRO A 117 22.77 18.03 12.15
N PHE A 118 23.16 16.76 12.35
CA PHE A 118 24.18 16.10 11.57
C PHE A 118 23.63 15.57 10.25
N GLY A 119 23.75 16.39 9.20
CA GLY A 119 23.56 15.95 7.82
C GLY A 119 22.30 16.50 7.15
N ASP A 120 22.10 16.10 5.90
CA ASP A 120 20.96 16.55 5.09
C ASP A 120 19.72 15.69 5.39
N ALA A 121 18.60 16.34 5.72
CA ALA A 121 17.31 15.68 5.95
C ALA A 121 16.78 14.96 4.69
N ARG A 122 17.34 15.24 3.51
CA ARG A 122 16.98 14.61 2.23
C ARG A 122 17.78 13.35 1.92
N SER A 123 18.30 12.65 2.93
CA SER A 123 18.94 11.36 2.72
C SER A 123 17.96 10.36 2.08
N ARG A 124 18.48 9.48 1.21
CA ARG A 124 17.64 8.45 0.59
C ARG A 124 17.30 7.40 1.64
N PHE A 125 16.02 7.28 1.99
CA PHE A 125 15.54 6.19 2.82
C PHE A 125 15.79 4.84 2.14
N ASP A 126 16.05 3.83 2.96
CA ASP A 126 16.25 2.47 2.46
C ASP A 126 15.02 1.98 1.70
N ILE A 127 15.24 1.33 0.56
CA ILE A 127 14.16 0.81 -0.30
C ILE A 127 13.26 -0.23 0.39
N ARG A 128 13.67 -0.72 1.57
CA ARG A 128 12.94 -1.71 2.37
C ARG A 128 11.57 -1.18 2.80
N PHE A 129 11.46 0.11 3.11
CA PHE A 129 10.17 0.71 3.47
C PHE A 129 9.16 0.61 2.32
N TYR A 130 9.62 0.82 1.08
CA TYR A 130 8.79 0.67 -0.11
C TYR A 130 8.37 -0.79 -0.37
N LEU A 131 9.27 -1.76 -0.15
CA LEU A 131 8.91 -3.18 -0.27
C LEU A 131 7.82 -3.59 0.73
N VAL A 132 7.87 -3.05 1.96
CA VAL A 132 6.82 -3.26 2.96
C VAL A 132 5.50 -2.63 2.50
N SER A 133 5.51 -1.41 1.97
CA SER A 133 4.30 -0.76 1.44
C SER A 133 3.65 -1.56 0.31
N ILE A 134 4.43 -2.05 -0.66
CA ILE A 134 3.90 -2.88 -1.75
C ILE A 134 3.28 -4.18 -1.21
N LEU A 135 3.88 -4.79 -0.20
CA LEU A 135 3.36 -6.01 0.43
C LEU A 135 1.98 -5.82 1.05
N PHE A 136 1.64 -4.60 1.50
CA PHE A 136 0.29 -4.28 1.98
C PHE A 136 -0.69 -3.92 0.85
N ILE A 137 -0.20 -3.36 -0.26
CA ILE A 137 -1.04 -2.95 -1.39
C ILE A 137 -1.48 -4.15 -2.24
N ILE A 138 -0.62 -5.16 -2.41
CA ILE A 138 -0.90 -6.30 -3.31
C ILE A 138 -2.03 -7.23 -2.80
N PRO A 139 -2.16 -7.54 -1.50
CA PRO A 139 -3.26 -8.37 -0.99
C PRO A 139 -4.60 -7.64 -0.85
N ASP A 140 -4.63 -6.30 -0.90
CA ASP A 140 -5.84 -5.50 -0.69
C ASP A 140 -7.01 -5.85 -1.65
N PRO A 141 -6.74 -6.10 -2.95
CA PRO A 141 -7.75 -6.62 -3.87
C PRO A 141 -8.31 -8.01 -3.50
N GLU A 142 -7.55 -8.88 -2.84
CA GLU A 142 -8.02 -10.22 -2.40
C GLU A 142 -9.23 -10.09 -1.48
N VAL A 143 -9.16 -9.18 -0.50
CA VAL A 143 -10.23 -8.91 0.45
C VAL A 143 -11.40 -8.21 -0.25
N THR A 144 -11.11 -7.23 -1.09
CA THR A 144 -12.13 -6.46 -1.83
C THR A 144 -12.99 -7.37 -2.72
N PHE A 145 -12.38 -8.31 -3.43
CA PHE A 145 -13.10 -9.27 -4.27
C PHE A 145 -13.78 -10.37 -3.46
N SER A 146 -13.30 -10.68 -2.24
CA SER A 146 -13.92 -11.66 -1.35
C SER A 146 -15.29 -11.21 -0.81
N PHE A 147 -15.50 -9.91 -0.61
CA PHE A 147 -16.74 -9.38 -0.04
C PHE A 147 -18.02 -9.76 -0.82
N PRO A 148 -18.12 -9.54 -2.15
CA PRO A 148 -19.29 -9.96 -2.93
C PRO A 148 -19.62 -11.45 -2.85
N TRP A 149 -18.60 -12.30 -2.69
CA TRP A 149 -18.77 -13.74 -2.53
C TRP A 149 -19.18 -14.14 -1.10
N ALA A 150 -18.71 -13.43 -0.08
CA ALA A 150 -19.00 -13.72 1.32
C ALA A 150 -20.43 -13.32 1.76
N VAL A 151 -21.04 -12.32 1.12
CA VAL A 151 -22.33 -11.75 1.59
C VAL A 151 -23.53 -12.68 1.32
N PRO A 152 -23.71 -13.31 0.14
CA PRO A 152 -24.83 -14.20 -0.12
C PRO A 152 -24.41 -15.67 -0.35
N PRO A 153 -23.89 -16.41 0.65
CA PRO A 153 -23.37 -17.76 0.45
C PRO A 153 -24.42 -18.75 -0.08
N ASN A 154 -25.69 -18.54 0.25
CA ASN A 154 -26.79 -19.44 -0.09
C ASN A 154 -27.42 -19.18 -1.47
N LYS A 155 -26.99 -18.14 -2.19
CA LYS A 155 -27.51 -17.78 -3.53
C LYS A 155 -26.49 -18.02 -4.65
N ILE A 156 -25.28 -18.42 -4.29
CA ILE A 156 -24.18 -18.59 -5.23
C ILE A 156 -24.18 -20.02 -5.73
N ASP A 157 -24.09 -20.21 -7.04
CA ASP A 157 -23.93 -21.54 -7.62
C ASP A 157 -22.66 -22.20 -7.10
N PRO A 158 -22.64 -23.53 -6.92
CA PRO A 158 -21.41 -24.25 -6.54
C PRO A 158 -20.23 -23.93 -7.47
N PHE A 159 -20.50 -23.69 -8.76
CA PHE A 159 -19.51 -23.24 -9.72
C PHE A 159 -18.87 -21.89 -9.37
N GLY A 160 -19.68 -20.91 -8.94
CA GLY A 160 -19.19 -19.60 -8.48
C GLY A 160 -18.37 -19.70 -7.20
N SER A 161 -18.70 -20.65 -6.32
CA SER A 161 -17.90 -20.91 -5.12
C SER A 161 -16.52 -21.49 -5.45
N TRP A 162 -16.47 -22.45 -6.39
CA TRP A 162 -15.21 -23.07 -6.80
C TRP A 162 -14.32 -22.13 -7.61
N SER A 163 -14.89 -21.32 -8.49
CA SER A 163 -14.14 -20.31 -9.24
C SER A 163 -13.51 -19.27 -8.31
N MET A 164 -14.24 -18.86 -7.26
CA MET A 164 -13.72 -17.92 -6.27
C MET A 164 -12.60 -18.52 -5.40
N MET A 165 -12.74 -19.78 -4.98
CA MET A 165 -11.67 -20.48 -4.26
C MET A 165 -10.39 -20.59 -5.10
N ALA A 166 -10.51 -20.89 -6.39
CA ALA A 166 -9.37 -20.93 -7.30
C ALA A 166 -8.73 -19.54 -7.47
N PHE A 167 -9.54 -18.49 -7.60
CA PHE A 167 -9.06 -17.11 -7.70
C PHE A 167 -8.29 -16.67 -6.45
N LEU A 168 -8.85 -16.89 -5.26
CA LEU A 168 -8.18 -16.59 -3.99
C LEU A 168 -6.88 -17.38 -3.85
N LEU A 169 -6.89 -18.68 -4.15
CA LEU A 169 -5.70 -19.53 -4.07
C LEU A 169 -4.56 -19.03 -4.97
N ILE A 170 -4.85 -18.60 -6.20
CA ILE A 170 -3.83 -18.05 -7.11
C ILE A 170 -3.23 -16.76 -6.52
N LEU A 171 -4.05 -15.87 -5.98
CA LEU A 171 -3.58 -14.63 -5.35
C LEU A 171 -2.79 -14.88 -4.07
N THR A 172 -3.26 -15.79 -3.21
CA THR A 172 -2.57 -16.17 -1.96
C THR A 172 -1.19 -16.77 -2.27
N ILE A 173 -1.07 -17.61 -3.31
CA ILE A 173 0.24 -18.14 -3.75
C ILE A 173 1.16 -17.01 -4.24
N GLY A 174 0.64 -16.08 -5.03
CA GLY A 174 1.41 -14.92 -5.51
C GLY A 174 1.91 -14.03 -4.35
N SER A 175 1.04 -13.75 -3.39
CA SER A 175 1.36 -12.99 -2.18
C SER A 175 2.41 -13.70 -1.31
N LEU A 176 2.25 -15.01 -1.10
CA LEU A 176 3.20 -15.82 -0.35
C LEU A 176 4.59 -15.86 -1.02
N TYR A 177 4.63 -15.94 -2.36
CA TYR A 177 5.87 -15.90 -3.12
C TYR A 177 6.62 -14.57 -2.91
N GLU A 178 5.92 -13.45 -3.04
CA GLU A 178 6.51 -12.12 -2.84
C GLU A 178 6.97 -11.91 -1.40
N TRP A 179 6.22 -12.38 -0.40
CA TRP A 179 6.63 -12.30 1.00
C TRP A 179 7.95 -13.04 1.28
N LYS A 180 8.07 -14.26 0.75
CA LYS A 180 9.31 -15.04 0.85
C LYS A 180 10.48 -14.30 0.19
N ARG A 181 10.27 -13.77 -1.02
CA ARG A 181 11.30 -13.05 -1.78
C ARG A 181 11.72 -11.75 -1.11
N ALA A 182 10.78 -10.99 -0.58
CA ALA A 182 11.04 -9.73 0.12
C ALA A 182 11.91 -9.94 1.38
N SER A 183 11.69 -11.04 2.09
CA SER A 183 12.51 -11.41 3.27
C SER A 183 13.97 -11.72 2.91
N ASP A 184 14.21 -12.29 1.73
CA ASP A 184 15.56 -12.66 1.27
C ASP A 184 16.35 -11.49 0.64
N GLN A 185 15.68 -10.39 0.26
CA GLN A 185 16.28 -9.22 -0.37
C GLN A 185 16.98 -8.29 0.64
N CYS A 186 18.11 -8.75 1.18
CA CYS A 186 19.03 -7.90 1.93
C CYS A 186 20.16 -7.40 1.01
N PRO A 187 20.19 -6.10 0.62
CA PRO A 187 21.24 -5.56 -0.25
C PRO A 187 22.63 -5.61 0.40
N GLN A 188 22.67 -5.56 1.73
CA GLN A 188 23.86 -5.64 2.54
C GLN A 188 23.61 -6.64 3.67
N LYS A 189 24.58 -7.51 3.95
CA LYS A 189 24.49 -8.51 5.02
C LYS A 189 25.56 -8.24 6.06
N GLN A 190 25.18 -8.37 7.33
CA GLN A 190 26.10 -8.32 8.45
C GLN A 190 26.69 -9.69 8.71
N GLY A 191 27.95 -9.72 9.10
CA GLY A 191 28.56 -10.91 9.62
C GLY A 191 29.75 -10.60 10.51
N VAL A 192 30.16 -11.62 11.25
CA VAL A 192 31.37 -11.60 12.05
C VAL A 192 32.50 -12.13 11.19
N ARG A 193 33.64 -11.45 11.19
CA ARG A 193 34.83 -11.87 10.45
C ARG A 193 35.70 -12.73 11.36
N PRO A 194 35.72 -14.07 11.22
CA PRO A 194 36.65 -14.91 11.98
C PRO A 194 38.12 -14.73 11.57
N ARG A 195 38.44 -14.64 10.27
CA ARG A 195 39.84 -14.59 9.79
C ARG A 195 40.02 -13.91 8.44
N VAL A 196 41.25 -13.48 8.12
CA VAL A 196 41.62 -12.84 6.84
C VAL A 196 42.67 -13.66 6.09
N PRO A 197 42.26 -14.60 5.24
CA PRO A 197 43.19 -15.27 4.33
C PRO A 197 43.64 -14.35 3.18
N THR A 198 44.84 -14.56 2.70
CA THR A 198 45.33 -14.04 1.41
C THR A 198 45.02 -15.04 0.29
N ARG A 199 44.58 -14.55 -0.88
CA ARG A 199 44.46 -15.36 -2.10
C ARG A 199 45.28 -14.78 -3.24
N THR A 200 45.72 -15.68 -4.11
CA THR A 200 46.35 -15.33 -5.39
C THR A 200 45.33 -14.65 -6.30
N PRO A 201 45.71 -13.53 -6.95
CA PRO A 201 44.82 -12.81 -7.85
C PRO A 201 44.57 -13.57 -9.16
N LYS A 202 43.58 -13.10 -9.92
CA LYS A 202 43.41 -13.46 -11.33
C LYS A 202 44.52 -12.81 -12.16
N LYS A 203 45.22 -13.60 -12.99
CA LYS A 203 46.16 -13.11 -14.02
C LYS A 203 45.45 -12.03 -14.85
N PRO A 204 46.00 -10.83 -15.09
CA PRO A 204 47.42 -10.46 -15.22
C PRO A 204 48.12 -9.98 -13.95
N ASN A 205 47.39 -9.77 -12.85
CA ASN A 205 47.97 -9.23 -11.62
C ASN A 205 48.75 -10.30 -10.85
N SER A 206 49.82 -9.93 -10.14
CA SER A 206 50.71 -10.84 -9.40
C SER A 206 50.61 -10.71 -7.87
N ALA A 207 50.23 -9.54 -7.35
CA ALA A 207 50.22 -9.27 -5.92
C ALA A 207 49.09 -10.01 -5.15
N PRO A 208 49.37 -10.62 -3.98
CA PRO A 208 48.36 -11.30 -3.18
C PRO A 208 47.26 -10.35 -2.69
N ARG A 209 46.02 -10.83 -2.65
CA ARG A 209 44.85 -10.05 -2.20
C ARG A 209 44.36 -10.55 -0.84
N LYS A 210 44.22 -9.63 0.12
CA LYS A 210 43.64 -9.90 1.44
C LYS A 210 42.12 -9.99 1.32
N ILE A 211 41.54 -11.10 1.77
CA ILE A 211 40.11 -11.38 1.71
C ILE A 211 39.66 -11.74 3.11
N ALA A 212 38.51 -11.21 3.54
CA ALA A 212 37.87 -11.59 4.78
C ALA A 212 37.03 -12.85 4.56
N LYS A 213 37.21 -13.86 5.42
CA LYS A 213 36.19 -14.89 5.61
C LYS A 213 35.20 -14.33 6.61
N VAL A 214 33.93 -14.21 6.22
CA VAL A 214 32.88 -13.61 7.05
C VAL A 214 31.76 -14.63 7.26
N ARG A 215 31.43 -14.88 8.52
CA ARG A 215 30.31 -15.71 8.92
C ARG A 215 29.09 -14.82 9.08
N LEU A 216 28.11 -15.01 8.21
CA LEU A 216 26.85 -14.28 8.28
C LEU A 216 26.02 -14.75 9.49
N SER A 217 25.02 -13.95 9.86
CA SER A 217 23.98 -14.31 10.84
C SER A 217 23.36 -15.69 10.54
N ASN A 218 23.20 -16.00 9.26
CA ASN A 218 22.60 -17.26 8.77
C ASN A 218 23.58 -18.45 8.84
N ARG A 219 24.65 -18.35 9.65
CA ARG A 219 25.74 -19.35 9.82
C ARG A 219 26.52 -19.71 8.55
N HIS A 220 26.18 -19.14 7.40
CA HIS A 220 26.90 -19.30 6.14
C HIS A 220 28.19 -18.46 6.12
N ASP A 221 29.27 -19.11 5.72
CA ASP A 221 30.56 -18.47 5.51
C ASP A 221 30.69 -17.98 4.07
N ILE A 222 30.98 -16.68 3.91
CA ILE A 222 31.21 -16.04 2.61
C ILE A 222 32.59 -15.38 2.60
N PHE A 223 33.25 -15.41 1.45
CA PHE A 223 34.48 -14.64 1.23
C PHE A 223 34.15 -13.24 0.71
N ALA A 224 34.70 -12.22 1.34
CA ALA A 224 34.50 -10.82 0.97
C ALA A 224 35.85 -10.09 0.81
N HIS A 225 36.00 -9.33 -0.26
CA HIS A 225 37.22 -8.56 -0.53
C HIS A 225 37.28 -7.30 0.34
N ILE A 226 38.43 -7.01 0.94
CA ILE A 226 38.66 -5.79 1.72
C ILE A 226 39.20 -4.71 0.75
N PRO A 227 38.46 -3.61 0.50
CA PRO A 227 38.90 -2.59 -0.45
C PRO A 227 40.06 -1.76 0.12
N GLY A 228 41.01 -1.35 -0.74
CA GLY A 228 42.08 -0.41 -0.41
C GLY A 228 43.32 -1.04 0.23
N GLU A 229 44.15 -0.22 0.85
CA GLU A 229 45.43 -0.62 1.45
C GLU A 229 45.30 -0.76 2.98
N GLY A 230 45.91 -1.79 3.55
CA GLY A 230 45.81 -2.11 4.98
C GLY A 230 44.39 -2.47 5.46
N HIS A 231 44.22 -2.80 6.74
CA HIS A 231 42.92 -2.91 7.40
C HIS A 231 43.09 -2.89 8.93
N ASN A 232 42.17 -2.25 9.64
CA ASN A 232 42.17 -2.19 11.11
C ASN A 232 41.35 -3.33 11.77
N SER A 233 40.71 -4.16 10.95
CA SER A 233 39.75 -5.12 11.43
C SER A 233 40.51 -6.25 12.17
N GLN A 234 40.07 -6.57 13.38
CA GLN A 234 40.61 -7.65 14.22
C GLN A 234 39.85 -8.95 13.97
N GLU A 235 40.34 -10.07 14.51
CA GLU A 235 39.55 -11.31 14.53
C GLU A 235 38.24 -11.09 15.29
N HIS A 236 37.16 -11.68 14.79
CA HIS A 236 35.79 -11.55 15.33
C HIS A 236 35.19 -10.14 15.28
N SER A 237 35.79 -9.21 14.54
CA SER A 237 35.16 -7.91 14.28
C SER A 237 33.92 -8.04 13.41
N ILE A 238 32.94 -7.18 13.67
CA ILE A 238 31.68 -7.11 12.96
C ILE A 238 31.87 -6.27 11.71
N VAL A 239 31.57 -6.88 10.55
CA VAL A 239 31.74 -6.24 9.26
C VAL A 239 30.42 -6.24 8.49
N LEU A 240 30.24 -5.20 7.66
CA LEU A 240 29.11 -5.13 6.74
C LEU A 240 29.61 -5.44 5.32
N ILE A 241 28.88 -6.32 4.64
CA ILE A 241 29.24 -6.80 3.30
C ILE A 241 28.16 -6.40 2.31
N ARG A 242 28.58 -5.99 1.10
CA ARG A 242 27.70 -5.84 -0.06
C ARG A 242 28.01 -6.84 -1.15
N GLY A 243 27.00 -7.16 -1.94
CA GLY A 243 27.18 -7.90 -3.20
C GLY A 243 27.99 -7.10 -4.22
N GLY A 244 28.79 -7.80 -5.03
CA GLY A 244 29.53 -7.21 -6.14
C GLY A 244 30.70 -8.09 -6.57
N ARG A 245 30.83 -8.35 -7.87
CA ARG A 245 31.95 -9.13 -8.39
C ARG A 245 33.28 -8.42 -8.10
N VAL A 246 34.25 -9.14 -7.54
CA VAL A 246 35.63 -8.66 -7.40
C VAL A 246 36.37 -8.99 -8.69
N LYS A 247 36.98 -7.98 -9.32
CA LYS A 247 37.72 -8.18 -10.58
C LYS A 247 38.95 -9.04 -10.37
N ASP A 248 39.65 -8.81 -9.25
CA ASP A 248 40.97 -9.38 -8.98
C ASP A 248 40.94 -10.75 -8.30
N SER A 249 39.87 -11.08 -7.56
CA SER A 249 39.81 -12.30 -6.76
C SER A 249 38.79 -13.30 -7.31
N PRO A 250 39.23 -14.42 -7.90
CA PRO A 250 38.31 -15.41 -8.43
C PRO A 250 37.47 -16.04 -7.31
N GLY A 251 36.18 -16.23 -7.57
CA GLY A 251 35.22 -16.80 -6.61
C GLY A 251 34.72 -15.83 -5.52
N VAL A 252 35.25 -14.61 -5.44
CA VAL A 252 34.79 -13.60 -4.47
C VAL A 252 33.72 -12.70 -5.11
N LYS A 253 32.48 -12.83 -4.65
CA LYS A 253 31.31 -12.10 -5.17
C LYS A 253 30.83 -10.98 -4.25
N SER A 254 31.62 -10.65 -3.23
CA SER A 254 31.22 -9.72 -2.18
C SER A 254 32.37 -8.81 -1.76
N HIS A 255 32.03 -7.60 -1.32
CA HIS A 255 32.98 -6.59 -0.84
C HIS A 255 32.62 -6.18 0.58
N CYS A 256 33.62 -6.07 1.45
CA CYS A 256 33.44 -5.41 2.73
C CYS A 256 33.24 -3.89 2.51
N ILE A 257 32.33 -3.30 3.26
CA ILE A 257 32.09 -1.86 3.28
C ILE A 257 33.00 -1.24 4.35
N ARG A 258 33.66 -0.13 4.01
CA ARG A 258 34.47 0.67 4.95
C ARG A 258 33.72 1.91 5.40
N GLY A 259 34.13 2.45 6.55
CA GLY A 259 33.47 3.56 7.24
C GLY A 259 32.19 3.14 7.95
N VAL A 260 31.97 1.84 8.12
CA VAL A 260 30.75 1.29 8.72
C VAL A 260 31.14 0.13 9.64
N LYS A 261 30.62 0.13 10.88
CA LYS A 261 31.02 -0.79 11.97
C LYS A 261 32.53 -0.73 12.24
N ASP A 262 33.17 -1.88 12.47
CA ASP A 262 34.56 -1.94 12.92
C ASP A 262 35.58 -1.69 11.78
N LEU A 263 35.13 -1.66 10.53
CA LEU A 263 35.96 -1.38 9.37
C LEU A 263 36.06 0.13 9.13
N LEU A 264 37.10 0.73 9.71
CA LEU A 264 37.40 2.15 9.52
C LEU A 264 37.76 2.51 8.07
N GLY A 265 37.48 3.77 7.73
CA GLY A 265 37.84 4.36 6.44
C GLY A 265 39.34 4.59 6.28
N ILE A 266 39.79 4.80 5.04
CA ILE A 266 41.20 5.12 4.74
C ILE A 266 41.38 6.64 4.67
N PRO A 267 42.10 7.27 5.62
CA PRO A 267 42.13 8.73 5.77
C PRO A 267 42.62 9.48 4.52
N ASP A 268 43.49 8.86 3.73
CA ASP A 268 44.06 9.46 2.51
C ASP A 268 43.09 9.51 1.32
N ARG A 269 41.91 8.88 1.44
CA ARG A 269 40.97 8.68 0.33
C ARG A 269 39.61 9.32 0.59
N ARG A 270 39.55 10.65 0.52
CA ARG A 270 38.38 11.47 0.93
C ARG A 270 37.39 11.89 -0.17
N LYS A 271 37.48 11.31 -1.37
CA LYS A 271 36.53 11.64 -2.45
C LYS A 271 35.13 11.10 -2.09
N GLY A 272 34.08 11.90 -2.25
CA GLY A 272 32.70 11.49 -1.91
C GLY A 272 32.19 10.25 -2.67
N ARG A 273 32.71 9.99 -3.88
CA ARG A 273 32.42 8.77 -4.66
C ARG A 273 33.32 7.57 -4.30
N SER A 274 34.23 7.72 -3.35
CA SER A 274 35.20 6.68 -3.03
C SER A 274 34.56 5.55 -2.21
N LYS A 275 35.04 4.33 -2.41
CA LYS A 275 34.56 3.13 -1.69
C LYS A 275 35.24 2.95 -0.32
N TYR A 276 35.98 3.97 0.13
CA TYR A 276 36.92 3.85 1.24
C TYR A 276 36.43 4.51 2.53
N GLY A 277 35.22 5.09 2.54
CA GLY A 277 34.49 5.46 3.76
C GLY A 277 35.20 6.50 4.64
N ALA A 278 36.04 7.36 4.07
CA ALA A 278 36.71 8.41 4.81
C ALA A 278 35.87 9.68 4.80
N GLU A 279 35.60 10.22 5.99
CA GLU A 279 34.93 11.50 6.14
C GLU A 279 35.85 12.66 5.78
N LYS A 280 35.26 13.76 5.30
CA LYS A 280 36.01 15.01 5.09
C LYS A 280 36.20 15.64 6.48
N PRO A 281 37.43 16.04 6.87
CA PRO A 281 37.62 16.72 8.14
C PRO A 281 36.82 18.01 8.16
N LYS A 282 36.20 18.32 9.29
CA LYS A 282 35.57 19.62 9.52
C LYS A 282 36.67 20.68 9.52
N SER A 283 36.49 21.75 8.76
CA SER A 283 37.30 22.96 8.96
C SER A 283 36.95 23.50 10.33
N LEU A 284 37.95 23.58 11.21
CA LEU A 284 37.86 24.28 12.48
C LEU A 284 37.54 25.76 12.24
#